data_AF-A0A654D152-F1
#
_entry.id   AF-A0A654D152-F1
#
_cell.length_a   1.000
_cell.length_b   1.000
_cell.length_c   1.000
_cell.angle_alpha   90.00
_cell.angle_beta   90.00
_cell.angle_gamma   90.00
#
_symmetry.space_group_name_H-M   'P 1'
#
loop_
_entity.id
_entity.type
_entity.pdbx_description
1 polymer ?
#
loop_
_entity_poly.entity_id
_entity_poly.type
_entity_poly.pdbx_seq_one_letter_code
_entity_poly.pdbx_strand_id
1 'polypeptide(L)'
;MNNATSDDDETFAEETLIQAIENQLEAGEPAATQATLNKLTLVGYERDEILKLMALVLAREIRLMLEQDRPFDIDGYETQLRNLPDLAE
;
A
#
# COMPACT_ATOMS: atom_id res chain seq x y z
N MET A 1 23.37 -20.18 13.07
CA MET A 1 22.96 -20.00 11.65
C MET A 1 21.44 -19.92 11.65
N ASN A 2 20.71 -18.96 11.09
CA ASN A 2 20.97 -17.88 10.15
C ASN A 2 20.01 -16.73 10.51
N ASN A 3 20.49 -15.48 10.65
CA ASN A 3 19.64 -14.28 10.77
C ASN A 3 19.91 -13.34 9.58
N ALA A 4 19.94 -13.91 8.38
CA ALA A 4 20.21 -13.19 7.13
C ALA A 4 19.11 -13.44 6.08
N THR A 5 17.98 -14.01 6.50
CA THR A 5 16.82 -14.29 5.65
C THR A 5 15.67 -13.33 5.92
N SER A 6 15.81 -12.37 6.85
CA SER A 6 14.69 -11.52 7.28
C SER A 6 14.62 -10.20 6.49
N ASP A 7 15.75 -9.52 6.33
CA ASP A 7 15.81 -8.19 5.71
C ASP A 7 15.62 -8.25 4.18
N ASP A 8 16.20 -9.26 3.53
CA ASP A 8 16.04 -9.47 2.08
C ASP A 8 14.59 -9.82 1.73
N ASP A 9 13.92 -10.64 2.56
CA ASP A 9 12.53 -11.05 2.38
C ASP A 9 11.57 -9.86 2.62
N GLU A 10 11.84 -9.01 3.61
CA GLU A 10 11.06 -7.80 3.89
C GLU A 10 11.19 -6.77 2.77
N THR A 11 12.41 -6.55 2.27
CA THR A 11 12.66 -5.66 1.13
C THR A 11 11.97 -6.17 -0.14
N PHE A 12 12.04 -7.48 -0.39
CA PHE A 12 11.35 -8.10 -1.52
C PHE A 12 9.82 -7.95 -1.44
N ALA A 13 9.25 -8.08 -0.24
CA ALA A 13 7.83 -7.86 -0.01
C ALA A 13 7.43 -6.40 -0.27
N GLU A 14 8.22 -5.43 0.22
CA GLU A 14 8.00 -4.00 -0.05
C GLU A 14 8.00 -3.70 -1.56
N GLU A 15 9.02 -4.14 -2.29
CA GLU A 15 9.13 -3.93 -3.74
C GLU A 15 7.94 -4.53 -4.49
N THR A 16 7.51 -5.73 -4.10
CA THR A 16 6.35 -6.40 -4.71
C THR A 16 5.06 -5.60 -4.48
N LEU A 17 4.88 -5.05 -3.28
CA LEU A 17 3.71 -4.24 -2.94
C LEU A 17 3.72 -2.90 -3.68
N ILE A 18 4.88 -2.24 -3.79
CA ILE A 18 5.04 -1.02 -4.59
C ILE A 18 4.68 -1.30 -6.06
N GLN A 19 5.18 -2.40 -6.63
CA GLN A 19 4.83 -2.79 -8.00
C GLN A 19 3.33 -3.04 -8.15
N ALA A 20 2.67 -3.62 -7.15
CA ALA A 20 1.22 -3.79 -7.17
C ALA A 20 0.48 -2.44 -7.17
N ILE A 21 0.94 -1.45 -6.40
CA ILE A 21 0.40 -0.08 -6.43
C ILE A 21 0.59 0.56 -7.81
N GLU A 22 1.77 0.40 -8.42
CA GLU A 22 2.03 0.91 -9.77
C GLU A 22 1.07 0.29 -10.80
N ASN A 23 0.85 -1.02 -10.71
CA ASN A 23 -0.11 -1.70 -11.58
C ASN A 23 -1.55 -1.19 -11.37
N GLN A 24 -1.94 -0.86 -10.14
CA GLN A 24 -3.25 -0.26 -9.85
C GLN A 24 -3.38 1.15 -10.42
N LEU A 25 -2.32 1.97 -10.36
CA LEU A 25 -2.29 3.30 -10.97
C LEU A 25 -2.37 3.21 -12.50
N GLU A 26 -1.64 2.29 -13.11
CA GLU A 26 -1.70 2.04 -14.55
C GLU A 26 -3.09 1.54 -14.99
N ALA A 27 -3.71 0.65 -14.22
CA ALA A 27 -5.06 0.17 -14.46
C ALA A 27 -6.14 1.22 -14.20
N GLY A 28 -5.84 2.27 -13.42
CA GLY A 28 -6.81 3.26 -12.96
C GLY A 28 -7.80 2.72 -11.92
N GLU A 29 -7.52 1.55 -11.34
CA GLU A 29 -8.39 0.85 -10.40
C GLU A 29 -7.60 0.32 -9.18
N PRO A 30 -8.07 0.55 -7.94
CA PRO A 30 -9.25 1.35 -7.61
C PRO A 30 -9.01 2.86 -7.85
N ALA A 31 -10.06 3.62 -8.17
CA ALA A 31 -9.95 5.07 -8.41
C ALA A 31 -9.34 5.84 -7.22
N ALA A 32 -9.40 5.26 -6.02
CA ALA A 32 -8.73 5.77 -4.83
C ALA A 32 -7.20 5.89 -4.99
N THR A 33 -6.53 5.02 -5.76
CA THR A 33 -5.07 5.07 -5.91
C THR A 33 -4.61 6.38 -6.56
N GLN A 34 -5.21 6.72 -7.70
CA GLN A 34 -4.90 7.97 -8.39
C GLN A 34 -5.31 9.19 -7.57
N ALA A 35 -6.46 9.13 -6.88
CA ALA A 35 -6.93 10.21 -6.02
C ALA A 35 -5.95 10.47 -4.86
N THR A 36 -5.45 9.42 -4.21
CA THR A 36 -4.46 9.50 -3.15
C THR A 36 -3.13 10.05 -3.65
N LEU A 37 -2.64 9.54 -4.79
CA LEU A 37 -1.42 10.05 -5.41
C LEU A 37 -1.52 11.56 -5.67
N ASN A 38 -2.60 11.99 -6.35
CA ASN A 38 -2.83 13.41 -6.65
C ASN A 38 -2.89 14.26 -5.38
N LYS A 39 -3.64 13.80 -4.37
CA LYS A 39 -3.80 14.52 -3.10
C LYS A 39 -2.45 14.73 -2.40
N LEU A 40 -1.63 13.69 -2.29
CA LEU A 40 -0.35 13.76 -1.59
C LEU A 40 0.71 14.52 -2.38
N THR A 41 0.71 14.42 -3.70
CA THR A 41 1.56 15.28 -4.54
C THR A 41 1.20 16.76 -4.37
N LEU A 42 -0.08 17.11 -4.25
CA LEU A 42 -0.52 18.49 -4.03
C LEU A 42 -0.06 19.06 -2.67
N VAL A 43 0.08 18.22 -1.64
CA VAL A 43 0.60 18.63 -0.33
C VAL A 43 2.14 18.54 -0.24
N GLY A 44 2.82 18.14 -1.30
CA GLY A 44 4.28 18.22 -1.45
C GLY A 44 5.05 16.94 -1.12
N TYR A 45 4.38 15.78 -1.07
CA TYR A 45 5.06 14.49 -0.91
C TYR A 45 5.68 14.05 -2.23
N GLU A 46 6.86 13.44 -2.14
CA GLU A 46 7.53 12.83 -3.29
C GLU A 46 6.81 11.55 -3.72
N ARG A 47 6.83 11.27 -5.03
CA ARG A 47 6.11 10.12 -5.59
C ARG A 47 6.50 8.80 -4.93
N ASP A 48 7.80 8.59 -4.71
CA ASP A 48 8.32 7.36 -4.11
C ASP A 48 7.84 7.18 -2.67
N GLU A 49 7.73 8.28 -1.91
CA GLU A 49 7.19 8.26 -0.55
C GLU A 49 5.68 7.92 -0.56
N ILE A 50 4.93 8.49 -1.50
CA ILE A 50 3.50 8.20 -1.66
C ILE A 50 3.28 6.71 -1.98
N LEU A 51 4.06 6.15 -2.90
CA LEU A 51 3.99 4.74 -3.25
C LEU A 51 4.25 3.84 -2.05
N LYS A 52 5.24 4.17 -1.22
CA LYS A 52 5.53 3.44 0.02
C LYS A 52 4.37 3.52 1.01
N LEU A 53 3.78 4.69 1.21
CA LEU A 53 2.61 4.85 2.07
C LEU A 53 1.41 4.03 1.57
N MET A 54 1.15 4.03 0.26
CA MET A 54 0.09 3.22 -0.34
C MET A 54 0.38 1.71 -0.22
N ALA A 55 1.64 1.30 -0.38
CA ALA A 55 2.07 -0.08 -0.19
C ALA A 55 1.89 -0.54 1.26
N LEU A 56 2.11 0.32 2.26
CA LEU A 56 1.82 0.02 3.67
C LEU A 56 0.32 -0.23 3.91
N VAL A 57 -0.56 0.56 3.28
CA VAL A 57 -2.01 0.34 3.34
C VAL A 57 -2.39 -1.00 2.71
N LEU A 58 -1.81 -1.34 1.55
CA LEU A 58 -2.04 -2.63 0.89
C LEU A 58 -1.53 -3.81 1.75
N ALA A 59 -0.33 -3.68 2.33
CA ALA A 59 0.24 -4.68 3.22
C ALA A 59 -0.65 -4.94 4.44
N ARG A 60 -1.21 -3.88 5.03
CA ARG A 60 -2.14 -4.00 6.17
C ARG A 60 -3.40 -4.75 5.79
N GLU A 61 -4.00 -4.42 4.65
CA GLU A 61 -5.21 -5.11 4.20
C GLU A 61 -4.94 -6.59 3.90
N ILE A 62 -3.82 -6.92 3.23
CA ILE A 62 -3.40 -8.32 3.01
C ILE A 62 -3.18 -9.04 4.33
N ARG A 63 -2.56 -8.40 5.32
CA ARG A 63 -2.36 -8.98 6.65
C ARG A 63 -3.70 -9.29 7.33
N LEU A 64 -4.63 -8.33 7.33
CA LEU A 64 -5.97 -8.52 7.93
C LEU A 64 -6.75 -9.62 7.21
N MET A 65 -6.65 -9.69 5.88
CA MET A 65 -7.23 -10.74 5.05
C MET A 65 -6.75 -12.13 5.49
N LEU A 66 -5.44 -12.29 5.69
CA LEU A 66 -4.83 -13.54 6.12
C LEU A 66 -5.10 -13.88 7.59
N GLU A 67 -5.00 -12.91 8.49
CA GLU A 67 -5.20 -13.10 9.94
C GLU A 67 -6.65 -13.46 10.28
N GLN A 68 -7.61 -12.86 9.57
CA GLN A 68 -9.04 -13.05 9.82
C GLN A 68 -9.67 -14.12 8.93
N ASP A 69 -8.89 -14.75 8.04
CA ASP A 69 -9.38 -15.70 7.03
C ASP A 69 -10.61 -15.15 6.27
N ARG A 70 -10.48 -13.90 5.80
CA ARG A 70 -11.55 -13.17 5.12
C ARG A 70 -11.13 -12.79 3.70
N PRO A 71 -12.06 -12.50 2.78
CA PRO A 71 -11.70 -11.91 1.48
C PRO A 71 -11.12 -10.49 1.65
N PHE A 72 -10.36 -10.05 0.65
CA PHE A 72 -9.85 -8.68 0.55
C PHE A 72 -11.01 -7.68 0.56
N ASP A 73 -10.97 -6.70 1.46
CA ASP A 73 -11.98 -5.65 1.59
C ASP A 73 -11.54 -4.43 0.79
N ILE A 74 -12.08 -4.33 -0.43
CA ILE A 74 -11.78 -3.23 -1.35
C ILE A 74 -12.27 -1.89 -0.80
N ASP A 75 -13.41 -1.85 -0.11
CA ASP A 75 -14.01 -0.62 0.41
C ASP A 75 -13.18 -0.09 1.60
N GLY A 76 -12.75 -1.00 2.48
CA GLY A 76 -11.83 -0.72 3.58
C GLY A 76 -10.46 -0.26 3.10
N TYR A 77 -9.91 -0.92 2.07
CA TYR A 77 -8.65 -0.54 1.43
C TYR A 77 -8.74 0.87 0.82
N GLU A 78 -9.78 1.15 0.03
CA GLU A 78 -10.02 2.45 -0.57
C GLU A 78 -10.17 3.57 0.46
N THR A 79 -10.85 3.29 1.57
CA THR A 79 -11.01 4.24 2.68
C THR A 79 -9.65 4.57 3.31
N GLN A 80 -8.82 3.56 3.57
CA GLN A 80 -7.49 3.76 4.15
C GLN A 80 -6.55 4.53 3.19
N LEU A 81 -6.58 4.22 1.89
CA LEU A 81 -5.83 4.99 0.89
C LEU A 81 -6.18 6.47 0.94
N ARG A 82 -7.48 6.80 1.04
CA ARG A 82 -7.94 8.19 1.09
C ARG A 82 -7.60 8.89 2.40
N ASN A 83 -7.27 8.16 3.47
CA ASN A 83 -6.87 8.74 4.76
C ASN A 83 -5.38 9.09 4.85
N LEU A 84 -4.53 8.59 3.94
CA LEU A 84 -3.11 8.93 3.93
C LEU A 84 -2.86 10.46 3.90
N PRO A 85 -1.83 10.97 4.60
CA PRO A 85 -0.76 10.23 5.25
C PRO A 85 -1.14 9.69 6.64
N ASP A 86 -2.33 10.02 7.15
CA ASP A 86 -2.78 9.58 8.47
C ASP A 86 -3.24 8.12 8.41
N LEU A 87 -2.31 7.22 8.75
CA LEU A 87 -2.61 5.82 8.99
C LEU A 87 -3.31 5.69 10.34
N ALA A 88 -4.64 5.54 10.33
CA ALA A 88 -5.37 5.23 11.55
C ALA A 88 -4.90 3.88 12.12
N GLU A 89 -4.50 3.83 13.39
CA GLU A 89 -4.03 2.61 14.09
C GLU A 89 -5.06 1.47 14.11
#